data_AF-A0A969GDR1-F1
#
_entry.id   AF-A0A969GDR1-F1
#
_cell.length_a   1.000
_cell.length_b   1.000
_cell.length_c   1.000
_cell.angle_alpha   90.00
_cell.angle_beta   90.00
_cell.angle_gamma   90.00
#
_symmetry.space_group_name_H-M   'P 1'
#
loop_
_entity.id
_entity.type
_entity.pdbx_description
1 polymer ?
#
loop_
_entity_poly.entity_id
_entity_poly.type
_entity_poly.pdbx_seq_one_letter_code
_entity_poly.pdbx_strand_id
1 'polypeptide(L)'
;MKIKFIKLLQGAGYQLVSKLAIAGYIFHAPDGTELDVLVGNDVWLKKALSNVGKDSADYPVLRLPYLILMKLQAGRTQDWADVSRMLGWAEDKDLDEVRAVIKEFAPEDGEDLESLNLHREKRKRFFIR
;
A
#
# COMPACT_ATOMS: atom_id res chain seq x y z
N MET A 1 11.92 18.21 6.86
CA MET A 1 10.75 17.70 6.12
C MET A 1 9.48 17.63 6.98
N LYS A 2 9.49 16.98 8.15
CA LYS A 2 8.32 16.79 9.03
C LYS A 2 7.53 18.06 9.39
N ILE A 3 8.21 19.17 9.70
CA ILE A 3 7.56 20.43 10.08
C ILE A 3 6.85 21.13 8.89
N LYS A 4 7.31 20.87 7.65
CA LYS A 4 6.82 21.59 6.47
C LYS A 4 5.44 21.11 6.04
N PHE A 5 5.19 19.80 6.00
CA PHE A 5 3.90 19.27 5.55
C PHE A 5 2.78 19.49 6.59
N ILE A 6 3.10 19.39 7.89
CA ILE A 6 2.13 19.67 8.96
C ILE A 6 1.60 21.10 8.84
N LYS A 7 2.50 22.08 8.68
CA LYS A 7 2.11 23.48 8.47
C LYS A 7 1.30 23.69 7.19
N LEU A 8 1.62 22.95 6.12
CA LEU A 8 0.88 23.02 4.87
C LEU A 8 -0.56 22.52 5.04
N LEU A 9 -0.74 21.37 5.70
CA LEU A 9 -2.06 20.82 6.00
C LEU A 9 -2.85 21.74 6.93
N GLN A 10 -2.23 22.25 8.00
CA GLN A 10 -2.86 23.23 8.90
C GLN A 10 -3.27 24.51 8.18
N GLY A 11 -2.43 25.01 7.26
CA GLY A 11 -2.76 26.18 6.42
C GLY A 11 -3.92 25.93 5.46
N ALA A 12 -4.15 24.67 5.07
CA ALA A 12 -5.31 24.23 4.29
C ALA A 12 -6.56 23.92 5.14
N GLY A 13 -6.52 24.18 6.46
CA GLY A 13 -7.64 23.99 7.37
C GLY A 13 -7.72 22.60 8.01
N TYR A 14 -6.75 21.71 7.78
CA TYR A 14 -6.70 20.41 8.45
C TYR A 14 -6.25 20.57 9.91
N GLN A 15 -6.91 19.85 10.81
CA GLN A 15 -6.58 19.86 12.23
C GLN A 15 -5.74 18.65 12.58
N LEU A 16 -4.55 18.86 13.15
CA LEU A 16 -3.71 17.76 13.66
C LEU A 16 -4.35 17.19 14.92
N VAL A 17 -4.71 15.90 14.88
CA VAL A 17 -5.37 15.19 15.98
C VAL A 17 -4.35 14.52 16.89
N SER A 18 -3.53 13.64 16.33
CA SER A 18 -2.59 12.82 17.10
C SER A 18 -1.46 12.26 16.23
N LYS A 19 -0.55 11.49 16.84
CA LYS A 19 0.42 10.66 16.13
C LYS A 19 -0.14 9.25 15.95
N LEU A 20 0.18 8.62 14.82
CA LEU A 20 -0.08 7.21 14.61
C LEU A 20 0.85 6.35 15.48
N ALA A 21 0.47 5.09 15.71
CA ALA A 21 1.32 4.10 16.38
C ALA A 21 2.59 3.77 15.55
N ILE A 22 2.49 3.93 14.23
CA ILE A 22 3.59 3.88 13.28
C ILE A 22 4.06 5.29 12.92
N ALA A 23 5.08 5.41 12.07
CA ALA A 23 5.59 6.70 11.64
C ALA A 23 4.53 7.50 10.83
N GLY A 24 3.81 8.39 11.51
CA GLY A 24 2.76 9.19 10.89
C GLY A 24 1.91 9.98 11.88
N TYR A 25 0.83 10.57 11.38
CA TYR A 25 -0.06 11.47 12.10
C TYR A 25 -1.50 11.30 11.62
N ILE A 26 -2.44 11.58 12.50
CA ILE A 26 -3.88 11.65 12.19
C ILE A 26 -4.28 13.12 12.08
N PHE A 27 -5.02 13.47 11.03
CA PHE A 27 -5.62 14.78 10.83
C PHE A 27 -7.13 14.67 10.62
N HIS A 28 -7.88 15.72 10.94
CA HIS A 28 -9.23 15.92 10.44
C HIS A 28 -9.22 16.96 9.33
N ALA A 29 -9.86 16.65 8.21
CA ALA A 29 -10.16 17.59 7.15
C ALA A 29 -11.23 18.60 7.59
N PRO A 30 -11.38 19.74 6.89
CA PRO A 30 -12.43 20.73 7.19
C PRO A 30 -13.85 20.18 7.16
N ASP A 31 -14.10 19.13 6.38
CA ASP A 31 -15.40 18.44 6.28
C ASP A 31 -15.59 17.35 7.36
N GLY A 32 -14.62 17.18 8.26
CA GLY A 32 -14.64 16.17 9.32
C GLY A 32 -14.06 14.81 8.92
N THR A 33 -13.63 14.61 7.67
CA THR A 33 -13.00 13.36 7.24
C THR A 33 -11.67 13.13 7.97
N GLU A 34 -11.45 11.93 8.51
CA GLU A 34 -10.18 11.54 9.10
C GLU A 34 -9.15 11.18 8.02
N LEU A 35 -7.91 11.67 8.19
CA LEU A 35 -6.80 11.47 7.29
C LEU A 35 -5.59 10.92 8.04
N ASP A 36 -5.19 9.71 7.69
CA ASP A 36 -3.94 9.11 8.11
C ASP A 36 -2.79 9.52 7.19
N VAL A 37 -1.79 10.21 7.75
CA VAL A 37 -0.60 10.65 7.03
C VAL A 37 0.61 9.84 7.46
N LEU A 38 1.04 8.93 6.60
CA LEU A 38 2.25 8.14 6.79
C LEU A 38 3.50 8.91 6.37
N VAL A 39 4.58 8.76 7.13
CA VAL A 39 5.87 9.42 6.86
C VAL A 39 6.99 8.40 6.93
N GLY A 40 7.55 8.05 5.78
CA GLY A 40 8.69 7.14 5.66
C GLY A 40 9.86 7.79 4.91
N ASN A 41 11.04 7.18 5.02
CA ASN A 41 12.21 7.49 4.21
C ASN A 41 12.71 6.24 3.45
N ASP A 42 11.86 5.23 3.34
CA ASP A 42 12.20 3.95 2.74
C ASP A 42 12.56 4.11 1.26
N VAL A 43 13.55 3.32 0.81
CA VAL A 43 14.07 3.42 -0.57
C VAL A 43 12.96 3.13 -1.58
N TRP A 44 12.10 2.15 -1.28
CA TRP A 44 10.96 1.79 -2.13
C TRP A 44 9.95 2.94 -2.26
N LEU A 45 9.76 3.75 -1.21
CA LEU A 45 8.77 4.83 -1.20
C LEU A 45 9.10 5.89 -2.24
N LYS A 46 10.38 6.23 -2.41
CA LYS A 46 10.80 7.18 -3.46
C LYS A 46 10.49 6.65 -4.86
N LYS A 47 10.70 5.34 -5.10
CA LYS A 47 10.37 4.72 -6.39
C LYS A 47 8.86 4.70 -6.62
N ALA A 48 8.10 4.34 -5.60
CA ALA A 48 6.65 4.26 -5.66
C ALA A 48 6.01 5.63 -5.94
N LEU A 49 6.47 6.69 -5.27
CA LEU A 49 5.98 8.06 -5.49
C LEU A 49 6.41 8.64 -6.84
N SER A 50 7.45 8.10 -7.48
CA SER A 50 7.86 8.52 -8.83
C SER A 50 7.05 7.86 -9.94
N ASN A 51 6.28 6.81 -9.62
CA ASN A 51 5.46 6.04 -10.56
C ASN A 51 4.09 5.72 -9.95
N VAL A 52 3.36 6.76 -9.55
CA VAL A 52 2.00 6.62 -9.04
C VAL A 52 1.04 6.21 -10.16
N GLY A 53 0.06 5.38 -9.82
CA GLY A 53 -1.08 5.10 -10.68
C GLY A 53 -2.13 6.20 -10.52
N LYS A 54 -3.27 6.00 -11.17
CA LYS A 54 -4.45 6.83 -10.97
C LYS A 54 -5.68 5.96 -10.71
N ASP A 55 -6.58 6.44 -9.86
CA ASP A 55 -7.89 5.82 -9.67
C ASP A 55 -8.90 6.30 -10.72
N SER A 56 -10.16 5.87 -10.59
CA SER A 56 -11.26 6.27 -11.48
C SER A 56 -11.61 7.75 -11.42
N ALA A 57 -11.16 8.47 -10.39
CA ALA A 57 -11.34 9.90 -10.20
C ALA A 57 -10.07 10.71 -10.56
N ASP A 58 -9.09 10.07 -11.21
CA ASP A 58 -7.80 10.66 -11.62
C ASP A 58 -6.88 11.05 -10.45
N TYR A 59 -7.17 10.60 -9.22
CA TYR A 59 -6.30 10.86 -8.07
C TYR A 59 -5.05 9.97 -8.11
N PRO A 60 -3.89 10.50 -7.72
CA PRO A 60 -2.67 9.70 -7.65
C PRO A 60 -2.79 8.65 -6.55
N VAL A 61 -2.63 7.39 -6.92
CA VAL A 61 -2.69 6.25 -5.99
C VAL A 61 -1.43 5.42 -6.08
N LEU A 62 -1.05 4.83 -4.94
CA LEU A 62 0.06 3.89 -4.89
C LEU A 62 -0.29 2.65 -5.75
N ARG A 63 0.60 2.25 -6.65
CA ARG A 63 0.36 1.06 -7.49
C ARG A 63 0.38 -0.22 -6.66
N LEU A 64 -0.30 -1.25 -7.15
CA LEU A 64 -0.48 -2.52 -6.46
C LEU A 64 0.82 -3.13 -5.90
N PRO A 65 1.96 -3.18 -6.62
CA PRO A 65 3.22 -3.73 -6.10
C PRO A 65 3.66 -3.09 -4.77
N TYR A 66 3.54 -1.77 -4.68
CA TYR A 66 3.96 -1.02 -3.51
C TYR A 66 2.88 -1.01 -2.41
N LEU A 67 1.60 -1.11 -2.76
CA LEU A 67 0.53 -1.34 -1.78
C LEU A 67 0.71 -2.68 -1.07
N ILE A 68 1.03 -3.74 -1.81
CA ILE A 68 1.32 -5.06 -1.23
C ILE A 68 2.56 -5.00 -0.35
N LEU A 69 3.67 -4.43 -0.84
CA LEU A 69 4.88 -4.25 -0.03
C LEU A 69 4.59 -3.49 1.28
N MET A 70 3.84 -2.39 1.20
CA MET A 70 3.45 -1.60 2.37
C MET A 70 2.62 -2.41 3.36
N LYS A 71 1.67 -3.21 2.87
CA LYS A 71 0.83 -4.09 3.71
C LYS A 71 1.66 -5.16 4.41
N LEU A 72 2.56 -5.83 3.68
CA LEU A 72 3.46 -6.84 4.28
C LEU A 72 4.34 -6.24 5.39
N GLN A 73 4.85 -5.02 5.18
CA GLN A 73 5.67 -4.33 6.18
C GLN A 73 4.85 -3.79 7.38
N ALA A 74 3.55 -3.54 7.21
CA ALA A 74 2.70 -2.93 8.24
C ALA A 74 2.16 -3.90 9.29
N GLY A 75 2.03 -5.21 9.01
CA GLY A 75 1.33 -6.11 9.91
C GLY A 75 1.70 -7.59 9.80
N ARG A 76 2.29 -8.13 10.88
CA ARG A 76 2.47 -9.58 11.07
C ARG A 76 1.14 -10.35 10.93
N THR A 77 1.19 -11.49 10.23
CA THR A 77 0.21 -12.60 10.10
C THR A 77 -1.21 -12.27 9.61
N GLN A 78 -1.82 -11.14 10.00
CA GLN A 78 -3.19 -10.75 9.63
C GLN A 78 -3.29 -10.06 8.26
N ASP A 79 -2.21 -9.44 7.75
CA ASP A 79 -2.18 -8.75 6.44
C ASP A 79 -2.18 -9.69 5.23
N TRP A 80 -1.88 -10.97 5.42
CA TRP A 80 -1.84 -11.94 4.32
C TRP A 80 -3.21 -12.20 3.70
N ALA A 81 -4.30 -12.02 4.45
CA ALA A 81 -5.65 -12.17 3.91
C ALA A 81 -6.02 -11.03 2.95
N ASP A 82 -5.64 -9.80 3.30
CA ASP A 82 -5.81 -8.63 2.43
C ASP A 82 -4.93 -8.73 1.19
N VAL A 83 -3.66 -9.11 1.36
CA VAL A 83 -2.73 -9.39 0.25
C VAL A 83 -3.31 -10.47 -0.67
N SER A 84 -3.82 -11.57 -0.12
CA SER A 84 -4.47 -12.63 -0.91
C SER A 84 -5.68 -12.12 -1.70
N ARG A 85 -6.49 -11.22 -1.11
CA ARG A 85 -7.65 -10.61 -1.80
C ARG A 85 -7.19 -9.69 -2.93
N MET A 86 -6.20 -8.83 -2.68
CA MET A 86 -5.62 -7.92 -3.66
C MET A 86 -5.01 -8.68 -4.85
N LEU A 87 -4.21 -9.73 -4.58
CA LEU A 87 -3.64 -10.60 -5.61
C LEU A 87 -4.72 -11.36 -6.40
N GLY A 88 -5.85 -11.68 -5.76
CA GLY A 88 -6.98 -12.35 -6.39
C GLY A 88 -7.59 -11.56 -7.57
N TRP A 89 -7.52 -10.23 -7.51
CA TRP A 89 -8.03 -9.33 -8.56
C TRP A 89 -6.96 -8.79 -9.50
N ALA A 90 -5.67 -9.03 -9.21
CA ALA A 90 -4.57 -8.57 -10.02
C ALA A 90 -4.51 -9.25 -11.39
N GLU A 91 -4.12 -8.51 -12.42
CA GLU A 91 -3.75 -9.09 -13.72
C GLU A 91 -2.38 -9.75 -13.64
N ASP A 92 -2.08 -10.66 -14.57
CA ASP A 92 -0.81 -11.41 -14.51
C ASP A 92 0.41 -10.48 -14.67
N LYS A 93 0.28 -9.39 -15.44
CA LYS A 93 1.29 -8.33 -15.50
C LYS A 93 1.54 -7.66 -14.15
N ASP A 94 0.47 -7.33 -13.43
CA ASP A 94 0.60 -6.72 -12.10
C ASP A 94 1.27 -7.68 -11.12
N LEU A 95 0.99 -8.99 -11.22
CA LEU A 95 1.66 -10.01 -10.40
C LEU A 95 3.16 -10.08 -10.66
N ASP A 96 3.61 -9.97 -11.91
CA ASP A 96 5.03 -9.94 -12.24
C ASP A 96 5.72 -8.68 -11.68
N GLU A 97 5.03 -7.54 -11.71
CA GLU A 97 5.52 -6.31 -11.09
C GLU A 97 5.57 -6.43 -9.55
N VAL A 98 4.57 -7.07 -8.92
CA VAL A 98 4.58 -7.37 -7.48
C VAL A 98 5.79 -8.24 -7.12
N ARG A 99 6.01 -9.33 -7.85
CA ARG A 99 7.19 -10.20 -7.64
C ARG A 99 8.50 -9.45 -7.76
N ALA A 100 8.63 -8.57 -8.75
CA ALA A 100 9.83 -7.78 -8.95
C ALA A 100 10.09 -6.83 -7.77
N VAL A 101 9.04 -6.16 -7.27
CA VAL A 101 9.14 -5.26 -6.11
C VAL A 101 9.45 -6.01 -4.83
N ILE A 102 8.79 -7.15 -4.56
CA ILE A 102 9.06 -7.96 -3.37
C ILE A 102 10.48 -8.53 -3.40
N LYS A 103 10.93 -9.07 -4.55
CA LYS A 103 12.32 -9.53 -4.71
C LYS A 103 13.35 -8.44 -4.42
N GLU A 104 13.04 -7.19 -4.77
CA GLU A 104 13.95 -6.07 -4.55
C GLU A 104 13.95 -5.59 -3.08
N PHE A 105 12.78 -5.50 -2.44
CA PHE A 105 12.62 -4.76 -1.18
C PHE A 105 12.22 -5.58 0.05
N ALA A 106 11.75 -6.80 -0.15
CA ALA A 106 11.38 -7.74 0.93
C ALA A 106 11.56 -9.19 0.44
N PRO A 107 12.78 -9.60 0.02
CA PRO A 107 13.02 -10.93 -0.55
C PRO A 107 12.63 -12.07 0.41
N GLU A 108 12.66 -11.84 1.72
CA GLU A 108 12.21 -12.76 2.75
C GLU A 108 10.73 -13.14 2.65
N ASP A 109 9.88 -12.25 2.13
CA ASP A 109 8.43 -12.47 1.98
C ASP A 109 8.08 -13.20 0.66
N GLY A 110 9.08 -13.50 -0.17
CA GLY A 110 8.87 -14.05 -1.53
C GLY A 110 8.20 -15.42 -1.55
N GLU A 111 8.59 -16.33 -0.64
CA GLU A 111 8.00 -17.68 -0.59
C GLU A 111 6.54 -17.65 -0.13
N ASP A 112 6.23 -16.78 0.84
CA ASP A 112 4.87 -16.59 1.33
C ASP A 112 3.98 -15.94 0.27
N LEU A 113 4.50 -14.97 -0.48
CA LEU A 113 3.81 -14.37 -1.63
C LEU A 113 3.44 -15.43 -2.69
N GLU A 114 4.38 -16.29 -3.07
CA GLU A 114 4.12 -17.34 -4.06
C GLU A 114 3.11 -18.37 -3.53
N SER A 115 3.16 -18.68 -2.24
CA SER A 115 2.17 -19.54 -1.60
C SER A 115 0.75 -18.99 -1.77
N LEU A 116 0.54 -17.67 -1.69
CA LEU A 116 -0.77 -17.06 -1.95
C LEU A 116 -1.18 -17.09 -3.43
N ASN A 117 -0.23 -16.86 -4.34
CA ASN A 117 -0.47 -16.96 -5.79
C ASN A 117 -0.93 -18.36 -6.20
N LEU A 118 -0.36 -19.43 -5.63
CA LEU A 118 -0.81 -20.81 -5.86
C LEU A 118 -2.28 -21.03 -5.48
N HIS A 119 -2.77 -20.37 -4.42
CA HIS A 119 -4.18 -20.44 -4.02
C HIS A 119 -5.11 -19.68 -4.98
N ARG A 120 -4.65 -18.60 -5.63
CA ARG A 120 -5.39 -17.90 -6.71
C ARG A 120 -5.61 -18.82 -7.91
N GLU A 121 -4.55 -19.49 -8.38
CA GLU A 121 -4.64 -20.38 -9.55
C GLU A 121 -5.49 -21.64 -9.30
N LYS A 122 -5.57 -22.11 -8.05
CA LYS A 122 -6.52 -23.16 -7.67
C LYS A 122 -7.96 -22.63 -7.74
N ARG A 123 -8.24 -21.44 -7.18
CA ARG A 123 -9.58 -20.84 -7.22
C ARG A 123 -10.07 -20.59 -8.66
N LYS A 124 -9.23 -20.03 -9.54
CA LYS A 124 -9.59 -19.85 -10.97
C LYS A 124 -10.01 -21.17 -11.63
N ARG A 125 -9.31 -22.28 -11.34
CA ARG A 125 -9.65 -23.61 -11.86
C ARG A 125 -10.98 -24.18 -11.36
N PHE A 126 -11.46 -23.77 -10.18
CA PHE A 126 -12.75 -24.22 -9.65
C PHE A 126 -13.96 -23.45 -10.18
N PHE A 127 -13.78 -22.20 -10.65
CA PHE A 127 -14.86 -21.38 -11.23
C PHE A 127 -15.07 -21.59 -12.74
N ILE A 128 -14.18 -22.34 -13.42
CA ILE A 128 -14.29 -22.70 -14.84
C ILE A 128 -14.76 -24.16 -14.98
N ARG A 129 -15.73 -24.58 -14.16
CA ARG A 129 -16.42 -25.86 -14.28
C ARG A 129 -17.92 -25.69 -14.19
#